data_AF-A0A2R6AGA3-F1
#
_entry.id   AF-A0A2R6AGA3-F1
#
_cell.length_a   1.000
_cell.length_b   1.000
_cell.length_c   1.000
_cell.angle_alpha   90.00
_cell.angle_beta   90.00
_cell.angle_gamma   90.00
#
_symmetry.space_group_name_H-M   'P 1'
#
loop_
_entity.id
_entity.type
_entity.pdbx_description
1 polymer ?
#
loop_
_entity_poly.entity_id
_entity_poly.type
_entity_poly.pdbx_seq_one_letter_code
_entity_poly.pdbx_strand_id
1 'polypeptide(L)'
;KGILASLDPETLHICLLDAKEVSGDGKKISRLVLNGSVVSEVAAEEGGLPMRNLYEQLSKIYPNNIRYLEDAETIIVAERVKVYSDGRVEGVGPIAERVRQVVEYFQKEAKQ
;
A
#
# COMPACT_ATOMS: atom_id res chain seq x y z
N LYS A 1 -14.21 -0.55 -3.38
CA LYS A 1 -12.88 -1.19 -3.56
C LYS A 1 -13.03 -2.70 -3.40
N GLY A 2 -12.32 -3.53 -4.17
CA GLY A 2 -12.39 -5.00 -4.08
C GLY A 2 -11.32 -5.65 -4.96
N ILE A 3 -11.27 -6.97 -4.97
CA ILE A 3 -10.37 -7.74 -5.84
C ILE A 3 -11.03 -7.88 -7.21
N LEU A 4 -10.35 -7.43 -8.28
CA LEU A 4 -10.86 -7.59 -9.64
C LEU A 4 -10.83 -9.07 -10.05
N ALA A 5 -12.00 -9.66 -10.28
CA ALA A 5 -12.13 -11.05 -10.74
C ALA A 5 -12.34 -11.17 -12.25
N SER A 6 -13.07 -10.23 -12.85
CA SER A 6 -13.23 -10.16 -14.31
C SER A 6 -13.58 -8.74 -14.76
N LEU A 7 -13.15 -8.40 -15.97
CA LEU A 7 -13.47 -7.17 -16.68
C LEU A 7 -13.80 -7.54 -18.13
N ASP A 8 -14.97 -7.10 -18.60
CA ASP A 8 -15.28 -7.10 -20.03
C ASP A 8 -14.71 -5.82 -20.66
N PRO A 9 -13.75 -5.90 -21.61
CA PRO A 9 -13.11 -4.72 -22.18
C PRO A 9 -14.01 -3.91 -23.13
N GLU A 10 -15.08 -4.50 -23.68
CA GLU A 10 -15.98 -3.81 -24.60
C GLU A 10 -17.06 -3.04 -23.85
N THR A 11 -17.60 -3.65 -22.79
CA THR A 11 -18.73 -3.08 -22.04
C THR A 11 -18.34 -2.47 -20.70
N LEU A 12 -17.11 -2.70 -20.22
CA LEU A 12 -16.64 -2.37 -18.87
C LEU A 12 -17.49 -2.97 -17.75
N HIS A 13 -18.16 -4.11 -17.99
CA HIS A 13 -18.74 -4.90 -16.91
C HIS A 13 -17.66 -5.46 -16.01
N ILE A 14 -17.78 -5.21 -14.70
CA ILE A 14 -16.76 -5.57 -13.71
C ILE A 14 -17.35 -6.52 -12.68
N CYS A 15 -16.61 -7.57 -12.35
CA CYS A 15 -16.86 -8.41 -11.19
C CYS A 15 -15.76 -8.17 -10.15
N LEU A 16 -16.16 -7.73 -8.95
CA LEU A 16 -15.29 -7.61 -7.79
C LEU A 16 -15.61 -8.72 -6.78
N LEU A 17 -14.57 -9.30 -6.20
CA LEU A 17 -14.64 -10.16 -5.01
C LEU A 17 -14.28 -9.34 -3.77
N ASP A 18 -14.88 -9.72 -2.64
CA ASP A 18 -14.65 -9.10 -1.33
C ASP A 18 -14.72 -7.57 -1.37
N ALA A 19 -15.72 -7.06 -2.08
CA ALA A 19 -15.93 -5.65 -2.26
C ALA A 19 -16.33 -4.98 -0.93
N LYS A 20 -15.72 -3.84 -0.66
CA LYS A 20 -16.04 -2.93 0.44
C LYS A 20 -16.46 -1.59 -0.13
N GLU A 21 -17.61 -1.09 0.34
CA GLU A 21 -18.04 0.28 0.10
C GLU A 21 -17.07 1.27 0.77
N VAL A 22 -16.65 2.29 0.03
CA VAL A 22 -15.67 3.28 0.50
C VAL A 22 -16.36 4.53 1.04
N SER A 23 -17.42 4.98 0.37
CA SER A 23 -18.20 6.17 0.73
C SER A 23 -19.54 5.72 1.30
N GLY A 24 -19.59 5.42 2.59
CA GLY A 24 -20.80 4.93 3.26
C GLY A 24 -20.50 4.14 4.52
N ASP A 25 -21.38 3.22 4.88
CA ASP A 25 -21.36 2.47 6.14
C ASP A 25 -20.28 1.36 6.16
N GLY A 26 -19.51 1.24 5.08
CA GLY A 26 -18.45 0.24 4.94
C GLY A 26 -18.96 -1.17 4.67
N LYS A 27 -20.15 -1.28 4.05
CA LYS A 27 -20.78 -2.56 3.72
C LYS A 27 -19.83 -3.47 2.95
N LYS A 28 -19.72 -4.73 3.40
CA LYS A 28 -18.95 -5.78 2.73
C LYS A 28 -19.86 -6.63 1.85
N ILE A 29 -19.42 -6.90 0.63
CA ILE A 29 -20.14 -7.66 -0.40
C ILE A 29 -19.17 -8.69 -0.97
N SER A 30 -19.46 -9.98 -0.78
CA SER A 30 -18.58 -11.07 -1.22
C SER A 30 -18.36 -11.10 -2.73
N ARG A 31 -19.40 -10.76 -3.51
CA ARG A 31 -19.35 -10.64 -4.97
C ARG A 31 -20.22 -9.50 -5.44
N LEU A 32 -19.62 -8.57 -6.17
CA LEU A 32 -20.29 -7.38 -6.72
C LEU A 32 -20.08 -7.34 -8.23
N VAL A 33 -21.18 -7.31 -8.99
CA VAL A 33 -21.15 -7.11 -10.44
C VAL A 33 -21.63 -5.70 -10.74
N LEU A 34 -20.81 -4.91 -11.41
CA LEU A 34 -21.09 -3.54 -11.80
C LEU A 34 -21.39 -3.48 -13.30
N ASN A 35 -22.49 -2.80 -13.64
CA ASN A 35 -22.75 -2.43 -15.01
C ASN A 35 -21.72 -1.38 -15.47
N GLY A 36 -21.18 -1.49 -16.68
CA GLY A 36 -20.14 -0.58 -17.15
C GLY A 36 -20.66 0.83 -17.40
N SER A 37 -21.98 1.00 -17.61
CA SER A 37 -22.60 2.32 -17.75
C SER A 37 -22.51 3.18 -16.49
N VAL A 38 -22.22 2.58 -15.32
CA VAL A 38 -22.03 3.30 -14.05
C VAL A 38 -20.56 3.37 -13.63
N VAL A 39 -19.65 2.81 -14.42
CA VAL A 39 -18.21 2.81 -14.15
C VAL A 39 -17.60 3.99 -14.89
N SER A 40 -17.11 4.99 -14.15
CA SER A 40 -16.40 6.13 -14.72
C SER A 40 -14.92 5.83 -14.98
N GLU A 41 -14.28 5.11 -14.06
CA GLU A 41 -12.85 4.80 -14.09
C GLU A 41 -12.58 3.51 -13.30
N VAL A 42 -11.54 2.77 -13.72
CA VAL A 42 -10.97 1.65 -12.96
C VAL A 42 -9.50 1.95 -12.69
N ALA A 43 -9.16 2.13 -11.42
CA ALA A 43 -7.77 2.28 -10.98
C ALA A 43 -7.29 0.98 -10.33
N ALA A 44 -6.12 0.50 -10.75
CA ALA A 44 -5.40 -0.53 -10.03
C ALA A 44 -4.63 0.15 -8.90
N GLU A 45 -4.91 -0.26 -7.67
CA GLU A 45 -4.07 0.12 -6.54
C GLU A 45 -2.88 -0.83 -6.53
N GLU A 46 -1.75 -0.39 -7.07
CA GLU A 46 -0.51 -1.16 -7.01
C GLU A 46 -0.18 -1.42 -5.53
N GLY A 47 -0.11 -2.70 -5.19
CA GLY A 47 0.08 -3.14 -3.82
C GLY A 47 1.48 -2.78 -3.35
N GLY A 48 1.56 -1.82 -2.44
CA GLY A 48 2.82 -1.43 -1.81
C GLY A 48 2.58 -0.35 -0.77
N LEU A 49 3.52 -0.21 0.16
CA LEU A 49 3.58 0.97 1.00
C LEU A 49 3.91 2.18 0.11
N PRO A 50 3.27 3.34 0.31
CA PRO A 50 3.69 4.57 -0.35
C PRO A 50 5.09 4.95 0.16
N MET A 51 6.11 4.44 -0.53
CA MET A 51 7.51 4.46 -0.10
C MET A 51 8.03 5.87 0.11
N ARG A 52 7.58 6.83 -0.70
CA ARG A 52 7.94 8.25 -0.51
C ARG A 52 7.41 8.82 0.81
N ASN A 53 6.17 8.52 1.16
CA ASN A 53 5.57 8.96 2.44
C ASN A 53 6.27 8.30 3.63
N LEU A 54 6.59 6.99 3.51
CA LEU A 54 7.34 6.27 4.52
C LEU A 54 8.76 6.83 4.71
N TYR A 55 9.44 7.18 3.61
CA TYR A 55 10.74 7.84 3.64
C TYR A 55 10.67 9.19 4.37
N GLU A 56 9.65 10.01 4.08
CA GLU A 56 9.46 11.29 4.77
C GLU A 56 9.26 11.11 6.29
N GLN A 57 8.49 10.12 6.71
CA GLN A 57 8.32 9.82 8.14
C GLN A 57 9.62 9.34 8.78
N LEU A 58 10.35 8.42 8.14
CA LEU A 58 11.61 7.90 8.66
C LEU A 58 12.72 8.97 8.67
N SER A 59 12.74 9.90 7.70
CA SER A 59 13.74 10.97 7.62
C SER A 59 13.63 11.98 8.77
N LYS A 60 12.44 12.17 9.35
CA LYS A 60 12.24 12.95 10.58
C LYS A 60 12.91 12.32 11.80
N ILE A 61 13.04 10.99 11.82
CA ILE A 61 13.64 10.23 12.92
C ILE A 61 15.15 10.05 12.71
N TYR A 62 15.55 9.80 11.47
CA TYR A 62 16.94 9.53 11.07
C TYR A 62 17.43 10.55 10.04
N PRO A 63 17.61 11.83 10.42
CA PRO A 63 18.12 12.85 9.52
C PRO A 63 19.53 12.48 9.04
N ASN A 64 19.81 12.67 7.75
CA ASN A 64 21.08 12.38 7.07
C ASN A 64 21.48 10.89 6.96
N ASN A 65 20.85 9.98 7.68
CA ASN A 65 21.15 8.54 7.68
C ASN A 65 20.03 7.72 7.04
N ILE A 66 19.46 8.22 5.95
CA ILE A 66 18.40 7.55 5.20
C ILE A 66 18.55 7.81 3.71
N ARG A 67 18.28 6.80 2.89
CA ARG A 67 18.28 6.89 1.43
C ARG A 67 17.10 6.14 0.85
N TYR A 68 16.46 6.71 -0.16
CA TYR A 68 15.45 6.01 -0.95
C TYR A 68 16.03 5.63 -2.31
N LEU A 69 15.98 4.34 -2.64
CA LEU A 69 16.34 3.80 -3.95
C LEU A 69 15.06 3.60 -4.73
N GLU A 70 14.70 4.60 -5.55
CA GLU A 70 13.45 4.61 -6.34
C GLU A 70 13.36 3.42 -7.29
N ASP A 71 14.43 3.11 -8.02
CA ASP A 71 14.48 2.00 -8.98
C ASP A 71 14.24 0.62 -8.36
N ALA A 72 14.51 0.47 -7.06
CA ALA A 72 14.40 -0.79 -6.32
C ALA A 72 13.29 -0.75 -5.26
N GLU A 73 12.49 0.32 -5.21
CA GLU A 73 11.47 0.58 -4.19
C GLU A 73 11.93 0.27 -2.76
N THR A 74 13.18 0.64 -2.44
CA THR A 74 13.83 0.25 -1.19
C THR A 74 14.32 1.47 -0.41
N ILE A 75 13.96 1.57 0.87
CA ILE A 75 14.55 2.56 1.78
C ILE A 75 15.69 1.89 2.55
N ILE A 76 16.83 2.55 2.62
CA ILE A 76 17.98 2.16 3.45
C ILE A 76 18.11 3.14 4.61
N VAL A 77 18.03 2.65 5.84
CA VAL A 77 18.21 3.40 7.08
C VAL A 77 19.53 2.99 7.73
N ALA A 78 20.34 3.98 8.10
CA ALA A 78 21.62 3.82 8.79
C ALA A 78 22.56 2.78 8.13
N GLU A 79 22.56 2.73 6.80
CA GLU A 79 23.38 1.84 5.94
C GLU A 79 23.20 0.33 6.15
N ARG A 80 22.35 -0.09 7.08
CA ARG A 80 22.25 -1.49 7.56
C ARG A 80 20.84 -2.03 7.60
N VAL A 81 19.83 -1.17 7.61
CA VAL A 81 18.43 -1.58 7.66
C VAL A 81 17.78 -1.26 6.33
N LYS A 82 17.14 -2.25 5.71
CA LYS A 82 16.41 -2.09 4.44
C LYS A 82 14.92 -2.25 4.68
N VAL A 83 14.12 -1.44 4.01
CA VAL A 83 12.67 -1.53 4.01
C VAL A 83 12.19 -1.64 2.55
N TYR A 84 11.38 -2.64 2.27
CA TYR A 84 10.85 -2.94 0.94
C TYR A 84 9.40 -2.44 0.78
N SER A 85 8.92 -2.30 -0.45
CA SER A 85 7.55 -1.85 -0.75
C SER A 85 6.46 -2.78 -0.22
N ASP A 86 6.75 -4.07 -0.05
CA ASP A 86 5.85 -5.02 0.62
C ASP A 86 5.81 -4.87 2.16
N GLY A 87 6.63 -3.98 2.71
CA GLY A 87 6.74 -3.68 4.14
C GLY A 87 7.65 -4.62 4.93
N ARG A 88 8.37 -5.53 4.28
CA ARG A 88 9.45 -6.27 4.95
C ARG A 88 10.56 -5.33 5.38
N VAL A 89 11.11 -5.58 6.57
CA VAL A 89 12.28 -4.87 7.11
C VAL A 89 13.40 -5.86 7.35
N GLU A 90 14.53 -5.68 6.68
CA GLU A 90 15.75 -6.46 6.88
C GLU A 90 16.76 -5.68 7.71
N GLY A 91 17.27 -6.29 8.77
CA GLY A 91 18.27 -5.69 9.65
C GLY A 91 18.14 -6.21 11.09
N VAL A 92 19.19 -6.01 11.87
CA VAL A 92 19.26 -6.42 13.28
C VAL A 92 19.64 -5.26 14.20
N GLY A 93 19.26 -5.37 15.47
CA GLY A 93 19.57 -4.39 16.51
C GLY A 93 18.48 -3.32 16.71
N PRO A 94 18.73 -2.35 17.62
CA PRO A 94 17.71 -1.40 18.08
C PRO A 94 17.12 -0.52 16.97
N ILE A 95 17.93 -0.17 15.96
CA ILE A 95 17.48 0.63 14.81
C ILE A 95 16.47 -0.18 13.98
N ALA A 96 16.77 -1.45 13.69
CA ALA A 96 15.87 -2.31 12.92
C ALA A 96 14.53 -2.53 13.64
N GLU A 97 14.56 -2.69 14.96
CA GLU A 97 13.35 -2.78 15.79
C GLU A 97 12.50 -1.52 15.70
N ARG A 98 13.14 -0.35 15.81
CA ARG A 98 12.44 0.94 15.75
C ARG A 98 11.84 1.19 14.37
N VAL A 99 12.56 0.85 13.29
CA VAL A 99 12.06 0.95 11.92
C VAL A 99 10.87 0.01 11.72
N ARG A 100 10.93 -1.25 12.20
CA ARG A 100 9.80 -2.19 12.14
C ARG A 100 8.54 -1.61 12.78
N GLN A 101 8.65 -1.02 13.96
CA GLN A 101 7.51 -0.37 14.63
C GLN A 101 6.89 0.77 13.81
N VAL A 102 7.72 1.60 13.16
CA VAL A 102 7.24 2.70 12.31
C VAL A 102 6.52 2.14 11.08
N VAL A 103 7.10 1.13 10.42
CA VAL A 103 6.49 0.48 9.25
C VAL A 103 5.16 -0.18 9.60
N GLU A 104 5.09 -0.91 10.72
CA GLU A 104 3.84 -1.53 11.20
C GLU A 104 2.76 -0.50 11.54
N TYR A 105 3.15 0.62 12.18
CA TYR A 105 2.22 1.71 12.47
C TYR A 105 1.69 2.34 11.18
N PHE A 106 2.59 2.61 10.23
CA PHE A 106 2.25 3.17 8.93
C PHE A 106 1.32 2.26 8.11
N GLN A 107 1.55 0.94 8.14
CA GLN A 107 0.66 -0.04 7.52
C GLN A 107 -0.74 -0.09 8.15
N LYS A 108 -0.85 0.23 9.45
CA LYS A 108 -2.15 0.30 10.14
C LYS A 108 -2.89 1.60 9.81
N GLU A 109 -2.20 2.73 9.74
CA GLU A 109 -2.80 4.00 9.30
C GLU A 109 -3.23 3.96 7.83
N ALA A 110 -2.41 3.41 6.94
CA ALA A 110 -2.72 3.32 5.50
C ALA A 110 -3.91 2.38 5.18
N LYS A 111 -4.35 1.56 6.15
CA LYS A 111 -5.51 0.67 6.01
C LYS A 111 -6.82 1.27 6.55
N GLN A 112 -6.76 2.41 7.24
CA GLN A 112 -7.94 3.15 7.72
C GLN A 112 -8.43 4.11 6.65
#